data_AF-A0A935HY78-F1
#
_entry.id   AF-A0A935HY78-F1
#
_cell.length_a   1.000
_cell.length_b   1.000
_cell.length_c   1.000
_cell.angle_alpha   90.00
_cell.angle_beta   90.00
_cell.angle_gamma   90.00
#
_symmetry.space_group_name_H-M   'P 1'
#
loop_
_entity.id
_entity.type
_entity.pdbx_description
1 polymer ?
#
loop_
_entity_poly.entity_id
_entity_poly.type
_entity_poly.pdbx_seq_one_letter_code
_entity_poly.pdbx_strand_id
1 'polypeptide(L)'
;MQNNSDAYSDVSKLAGKVYFTILSFNILWLLLIFAAPYLESLGGNYESISGFIYLFFSKVCHQDDLRSFHLSGLKLAVCSRCLWIYAGFFLGVVIYPLRNKISNFDSPSVIYLLSLQYFYSLMSCWILPEL
;
A
#
# COMPACT_ATOMS: atom_id res chain seq x y z
N MET A 1 -42.54 5.83 -10.55
CA MET A 1 -41.37 5.26 -11.24
C MET A 1 -40.18 6.09 -10.80
N GLN A 2 -39.43 5.63 -9.79
CA GLN A 2 -38.18 6.29 -9.40
C GLN A 2 -37.22 6.21 -10.59
N ASN A 3 -36.73 7.38 -11.02
CA ASN A 3 -36.06 7.56 -12.30
C ASN A 3 -34.66 6.94 -12.24
N ASN A 4 -34.25 6.20 -13.28
CA ASN A 4 -32.93 5.55 -13.34
C ASN A 4 -31.76 6.54 -13.19
N SER A 5 -32.01 7.84 -13.45
CA SER A 5 -31.06 8.93 -13.21
C SER A 5 -30.69 9.11 -11.74
N ASP A 6 -31.66 8.96 -10.83
CA ASP A 6 -31.49 9.26 -9.41
C ASP A 6 -30.65 8.15 -8.77
N ALA A 7 -31.00 6.89 -9.08
CA ALA A 7 -30.25 5.72 -8.68
C ALA A 7 -28.79 5.74 -9.20
N TYR A 8 -28.57 6.13 -10.47
CA TYR A 8 -27.22 6.28 -11.02
C TYR A 8 -26.41 7.36 -10.29
N SER A 9 -27.05 8.48 -9.95
CA SER A 9 -26.40 9.58 -9.23
C SER A 9 -25.94 9.16 -7.83
N ASP A 10 -26.73 8.34 -7.12
CA ASP A 10 -26.41 7.87 -5.78
C ASP A 10 -25.26 6.85 -5.78
N VAL A 11 -25.26 5.93 -6.76
CA VAL A 11 -24.15 4.98 -6.96
C VAL A 11 -22.84 5.72 -7.25
N SER A 12 -22.86 6.73 -8.12
CA SER A 12 -21.64 7.49 -8.45
C SER A 12 -21.07 8.25 -7.26
N LYS A 13 -21.92 8.85 -6.42
CA LYS A 13 -21.51 9.53 -5.18
C LYS A 13 -20.95 8.54 -4.16
N LEU A 14 -21.58 7.38 -4.00
CA LEU A 14 -21.11 6.33 -3.10
C LEU A 14 -19.75 5.79 -3.56
N ALA A 15 -19.59 5.50 -4.85
CA ALA A 15 -18.33 5.04 -5.43
C ALA A 15 -17.19 6.04 -5.19
N GLY A 16 -17.46 7.34 -5.37
CA GLY A 16 -16.51 8.40 -5.03
C GLY A 16 -16.10 8.38 -3.55
N LYS A 17 -17.07 8.28 -2.63
CA LYS A 17 -16.78 8.19 -1.18
C LYS A 17 -15.90 6.99 -0.86
N VAL A 18 -16.26 5.81 -1.35
CA VAL A 18 -15.49 4.57 -1.14
C VAL A 18 -14.06 4.72 -1.67
N TYR A 19 -13.91 5.25 -2.89
CA TYR A 19 -12.61 5.50 -3.49
C TYR A 19 -11.74 6.41 -2.60
N PHE A 20 -12.27 7.56 -2.16
CA PHE A 20 -11.49 8.48 -1.32
C PHE A 20 -11.17 7.89 0.05
N THR A 21 -12.05 7.08 0.64
CA THR A 21 -11.76 6.36 1.89
C THR A 21 -10.61 5.38 1.71
N ILE A 22 -10.63 4.56 0.65
CA ILE A 22 -9.55 3.61 0.34
C ILE A 22 -8.25 4.37 0.09
N LEU A 23 -8.28 5.43 -0.71
CA LEU A 23 -7.09 6.23 -1.03
C LEU A 23 -6.48 6.84 0.24
N SER A 24 -7.30 7.44 1.08
CA SER A 24 -6.85 8.09 2.32
C SER A 24 -6.23 7.08 3.28
N PHE A 25 -6.84 5.90 3.42
CA PHE A 25 -6.30 4.82 4.24
C PHE A 25 -4.93 4.34 3.71
N ASN A 26 -4.78 4.18 2.40
CA ASN A 26 -3.50 3.78 1.79
C ASN A 26 -2.40 4.82 2.00
N ILE A 27 -2.72 6.11 1.83
CA ILE A 27 -1.77 7.20 2.06
C ILE A 27 -1.31 7.16 3.53
N LEU A 28 -2.25 7.08 4.47
CA LEU A 28 -1.92 6.99 5.90
C LEU A 28 -1.05 5.76 6.20
N TRP A 29 -1.39 4.61 5.63
CA TRP A 29 -0.65 3.36 5.82
C TRP A 29 0.80 3.47 5.34
N LEU A 30 1.01 4.02 4.14
CA LEU A 30 2.34 4.26 3.58
C LEU A 30 3.11 5.31 4.40
N LEU A 31 2.46 6.41 4.76
CA LEU A 31 3.09 7.45 5.58
C LEU A 31 3.59 6.88 6.91
N LEU A 32 2.82 6.02 7.58
CA LEU A 32 3.23 5.39 8.83
C LEU A 32 4.48 4.50 8.66
N ILE A 33 4.63 3.82 7.51
CA ILE A 33 5.81 2.98 7.23
C ILE A 33 7.10 3.81 7.21
N PHE A 34 7.06 4.98 6.57
CA PHE A 34 8.21 5.91 6.52
C PHE A 34 8.34 6.74 7.81
N ALA A 35 7.23 7.00 8.50
CA ALA A 35 7.22 7.77 9.73
C ALA A 35 8.01 7.10 10.85
N ALA A 36 8.06 5.76 10.92
CA ALA A 36 8.81 5.05 11.97
C ALA A 36 10.30 5.44 12.01
N PRO A 37 11.12 5.17 10.97
CA PRO A 37 12.53 5.57 10.99
C PRO A 37 12.71 7.09 10.98
N TYR A 38 11.77 7.84 10.38
CA TYR A 38 11.84 9.31 10.40
C TYR A 38 11.70 9.86 11.83
N LEU A 39 10.69 9.43 12.59
CA LEU A 39 10.47 9.85 13.97
C LEU A 39 11.60 9.38 14.90
N GLU A 40 12.12 8.18 14.67
CA GLU A 40 13.30 7.67 15.40
C GLU A 40 14.53 8.54 15.13
N SER A 41 14.72 9.00 13.88
CA SER A 41 15.85 9.89 13.54
C SER A 41 15.79 11.27 14.21
N LEU A 42 14.62 11.71 14.69
CA LEU A 42 14.46 12.96 15.44
C LEU A 42 14.87 12.81 16.92
N GLY A 43 14.93 11.58 17.44
CA GLY A 43 15.29 11.27 18.82
C GLY A 43 14.30 11.78 19.88
N GLY A 44 14.65 11.56 21.15
CA GLY A 44 13.93 12.11 22.30
C GLY A 44 12.53 11.53 22.45
N ASN A 45 11.51 12.38 22.64
CA ASN A 45 10.13 11.93 22.87
C ASN A 45 9.52 11.20 21.64
N TYR A 46 10.09 11.35 20.45
CA TYR A 46 9.61 10.72 19.23
C TYR A 46 10.01 9.25 19.09
N GLU A 47 11.05 8.80 19.81
CA GLU A 47 11.49 7.39 19.82
C GLU A 47 10.38 6.46 20.32
N SER A 48 9.67 6.84 21.38
CA SER A 48 8.53 6.07 21.90
C SER A 48 7.45 5.89 20.84
N ILE A 49 7.12 6.96 20.10
CA ILE A 49 6.11 6.92 19.04
C ILE A 49 6.58 6.01 17.90
N SER A 50 7.84 6.14 17.49
CA SER A 50 8.43 5.24 16.49
C SER A 50 8.37 3.78 16.93
N GLY A 51 8.75 3.48 18.17
CA GLY A 51 8.66 2.15 18.76
C GLY A 51 7.25 1.57 18.71
N PHE A 52 6.22 2.39 18.97
CA PHE A 52 4.83 1.98 18.81
C PHE A 52 4.46 1.66 17.36
N ILE A 53 4.96 2.43 16.39
CA ILE A 53 4.73 2.16 14.96
C ILE A 53 5.40 0.85 14.55
N TYR A 54 6.67 0.61 14.93
CA TYR A 54 7.32 -0.68 14.68
C TYR A 54 6.58 -1.84 15.34
N LEU A 55 6.15 -1.68 16.60
CA LEU A 55 5.38 -2.71 17.31
C LEU A 55 4.02 -2.99 16.65
N PHE A 56 3.38 -1.98 16.07
CA PHE A 56 2.16 -2.16 15.30
C PHE A 56 2.42 -2.99 14.03
N PHE A 57 3.45 -2.64 13.27
CA PHE A 57 3.79 -3.33 12.03
C PHE A 57 4.44 -4.71 12.23
N SER A 58 5.01 -5.00 13.40
CA SER A 58 5.60 -6.31 13.70
C SER A 58 4.57 -7.45 13.68
N LYS A 59 3.28 -7.11 13.85
CA LYS A 59 2.15 -8.06 13.75
C LYS A 59 1.87 -8.52 12.32
N VAL A 60 2.26 -7.72 11.32
CA VAL A 60 1.99 -7.98 9.89
C VAL A 60 3.27 -8.22 9.09
N CYS A 61 4.42 -7.82 9.60
CA CYS A 61 5.72 -7.94 8.96
C CYS A 61 6.78 -8.36 9.98
N HIS A 62 7.68 -9.27 9.59
CA HIS A 62 8.78 -9.70 10.47
C HIS A 62 9.88 -8.64 10.66
N GLN A 63 9.89 -7.56 9.85
CA GLN A 63 10.85 -6.46 9.97
C GLN A 63 12.32 -6.91 9.97
N ASP A 64 12.65 -7.89 9.14
CA ASP A 64 14.02 -8.37 8.91
C ASP A 64 14.89 -7.22 8.36
N ASP A 65 15.92 -6.84 9.10
CA ASP A 65 16.78 -5.69 8.80
C ASP A 65 17.50 -5.86 7.46
N LEU A 66 18.05 -7.05 7.19
CA LEU A 66 18.76 -7.36 5.94
C LEU A 66 17.87 -7.29 4.70
N ARG A 67 16.55 -7.39 4.87
CA ARG A 67 15.55 -7.40 3.80
C ARG A 67 14.69 -6.14 3.79
N SER A 68 14.97 -5.18 4.66
CA SER A 68 14.25 -3.91 4.76
C SER A 68 15.03 -2.82 4.04
N PHE A 69 14.32 -1.81 3.54
CA PHE A 69 14.99 -0.58 3.12
C PHE A 69 15.29 0.27 4.36
N HIS A 70 16.28 1.14 4.25
CA HIS A 70 16.67 2.03 5.34
C HIS A 70 16.51 3.49 4.92
N LEU A 71 16.05 4.30 5.86
CA LEU A 71 15.99 5.75 5.78
C LEU A 71 16.89 6.31 6.88
N SER A 72 17.89 7.10 6.51
CA SER A 72 18.89 7.65 7.44
C SER A 72 19.61 6.58 8.29
N GLY A 73 19.82 5.37 7.73
CA GLY A 73 20.44 4.24 8.42
C GLY A 73 19.50 3.43 9.31
N LEU A 74 18.22 3.83 9.43
CA LEU A 74 17.19 3.13 10.21
C LEU A 74 16.25 2.38 9.27
N LYS A 75 15.92 1.13 9.59
CA LYS A 75 15.05 0.31 8.74
C LYS A 75 13.62 0.88 8.66
N LEU A 76 12.93 0.70 7.54
CA LEU A 76 11.50 1.01 7.46
C LEU A 76 10.67 0.13 8.42
N ALA A 77 9.45 0.57 8.72
CA ALA A 77 8.54 -0.20 9.57
C ALA A 77 8.14 -1.58 8.99
N VAL A 78 8.43 -1.85 7.72
CA VAL A 78 8.18 -3.13 7.05
C VAL A 78 9.32 -3.47 6.08
N CYS A 79 9.47 -4.76 5.75
CA CYS A 79 10.47 -5.20 4.77
C CYS A 79 10.12 -4.77 3.35
N SER A 80 11.12 -4.82 2.46
CA SER A 80 10.99 -4.44 1.05
C SER A 80 9.81 -5.14 0.35
N ARG A 81 9.62 -6.45 0.58
CA ARG A 81 8.49 -7.22 0.03
C ARG A 81 7.14 -6.63 0.40
N CYS A 82 6.93 -6.34 1.68
CA CYS A 82 5.67 -5.77 2.17
C CYS A 82 5.48 -4.34 1.64
N LEU A 83 6.54 -3.54 1.60
CA LEU A 83 6.49 -2.20 1.01
C LEU A 83 6.00 -2.25 -0.44
N TRP A 84 6.51 -3.17 -1.26
CA TRP A 84 6.09 -3.29 -2.66
C TRP A 84 4.64 -3.73 -2.83
N ILE A 85 4.14 -4.60 -1.95
CA ILE A 85 2.71 -4.98 -1.96
C ILE A 85 1.83 -3.75 -1.68
N TYR A 86 2.16 -2.99 -0.63
CA TYR A 86 1.37 -1.82 -0.24
C TYR A 86 1.50 -0.68 -1.25
N ALA A 87 2.70 -0.40 -1.75
CA ALA A 87 2.94 0.60 -2.77
C ALA A 87 2.26 0.22 -4.10
N GLY A 88 2.33 -1.05 -4.50
CA GLY A 88 1.65 -1.56 -5.70
C GLY A 88 0.14 -1.41 -5.63
N PHE A 89 -0.48 -1.72 -4.49
CA PHE A 89 -1.90 -1.49 -4.28
C PHE A 89 -2.26 0.00 -4.33
N PHE A 90 -1.51 0.86 -3.64
CA PHE A 90 -1.69 2.30 -3.69
C PHE A 90 -1.59 2.86 -5.12
N LEU A 91 -0.57 2.45 -5.88
CA LEU A 91 -0.41 2.83 -7.29
C LEU A 91 -1.60 2.36 -8.13
N GLY A 92 -2.09 1.13 -7.91
CA GLY A 92 -3.29 0.63 -8.55
C GLY A 92 -4.51 1.52 -8.31
N VAL A 93 -4.73 1.93 -7.06
CA VAL A 93 -5.82 2.85 -6.69
C VAL A 93 -5.65 4.22 -7.36
N VAL A 94 -4.45 4.79 -7.35
CA VAL A 94 -4.17 6.12 -7.96
C VAL A 94 -4.31 6.10 -9.48
N ILE A 95 -3.89 5.03 -10.14
CA ILE A 95 -3.94 4.89 -11.61
C ILE A 95 -5.36 4.59 -12.09
N TYR A 96 -6.19 3.95 -11.26
CA TYR A 96 -7.55 3.55 -11.62
C TYR A 96 -8.41 4.67 -12.24
N PRO A 97 -8.59 5.85 -11.60
CA PRO A 97 -9.42 6.93 -12.16
C PRO A 97 -8.83 7.56 -13.43
N LEU A 98 -7.54 7.34 -13.72
CA LEU A 98 -6.91 7.84 -14.96
C LEU A 98 -7.31 6.99 -16.18
N ARG A 99 -7.69 5.74 -15.96
CA ARG A 99 -8.07 4.80 -17.03
C ARG A 99 -9.57 4.54 -17.08
N ASN A 100 -10.25 4.53 -15.94
CA ASN A 100 -11.65 4.14 -15.79
C ASN A 100 -12.43 5.21 -15.02
N LYS A 101 -13.73 5.34 -15.30
CA LYS A 101 -14.63 6.11 -14.42
C LYS A 101 -14.75 5.37 -13.08
N ILE A 102 -14.71 6.09 -11.97
CA ILE A 102 -14.83 5.51 -10.61
C ILE A 102 -16.14 4.72 -10.43
N SER A 103 -17.19 5.08 -11.17
CA SER A 103 -18.48 4.39 -11.20
C SER A 103 -18.52 3.12 -12.05
N ASN A 104 -17.53 2.91 -12.93
CA ASN A 104 -17.47 1.74 -13.79
C ASN A 104 -16.50 0.75 -13.17
N PHE A 105 -17.02 -0.35 -12.62
CA PHE A 105 -16.22 -1.41 -12.04
C PHE A 105 -15.93 -2.49 -13.10
N ASP A 106 -14.94 -2.21 -13.95
CA ASP A 106 -14.42 -3.19 -14.89
C ASP A 106 -13.20 -3.85 -14.25
N SER A 107 -13.36 -5.08 -13.75
CA SER A 107 -12.25 -5.81 -13.14
C SER A 107 -11.29 -6.30 -14.23
N PRO A 108 -9.98 -6.03 -14.12
CA PRO A 108 -9.01 -6.68 -14.98
C PRO A 108 -9.06 -8.20 -14.73
N SER A 109 -8.81 -9.00 -15.77
CA SER A 109 -8.83 -10.46 -15.62
C SER A 109 -7.88 -10.91 -14.50
N VAL A 110 -8.36 -11.81 -13.63
CA VAL A 110 -7.57 -12.36 -12.52
C VAL A 110 -6.26 -13.01 -13.03
N ILE A 111 -6.28 -13.55 -14.25
CA ILE A 111 -5.12 -14.15 -14.93
C ILE A 111 -4.00 -13.13 -15.15
N TYR A 112 -4.35 -11.90 -15.57
CA TYR A 112 -3.36 -10.83 -15.72
C TYR A 112 -2.71 -10.46 -14.39
N LEU A 113 -3.52 -10.32 -13.32
CA LEU A 113 -3.03 -10.00 -11.99
C LEU A 113 -2.12 -11.10 -11.42
N LEU A 114 -2.48 -12.37 -11.63
CA LEU A 114 -1.68 -13.51 -11.19
C LEU A 114 -0.39 -13.67 -11.99
N SER A 115 -0.40 -13.37 -13.29
CA SER A 115 0.80 -13.45 -14.14
C SER A 115 1.91 -12.48 -13.71
N LEU A 116 1.52 -11.30 -13.22
CA LEU A 116 2.43 -10.26 -12.74
C LEU A 116 3.09 -10.65 -11.41
N GLN A 117 2.34 -11.30 -10.53
CA GLN A 117 2.85 -11.88 -9.28
C GLN A 117 3.80 -13.05 -9.55
N TYR A 118 3.46 -13.92 -10.51
CA TYR A 118 4.30 -15.04 -10.91
C TYR A 118 5.62 -14.58 -11.55
N PHE A 119 5.57 -13.52 -12.37
CA PHE A 119 6.75 -12.89 -12.95
C PHE A 119 7.68 -12.29 -11.88
N TYR A 120 7.13 -11.57 -10.89
CA TYR A 120 7.93 -11.03 -9.78
C TYR A 120 8.56 -12.14 -8.93
N SER A 121 7.85 -13.26 -8.71
CA SER A 121 8.37 -14.45 -8.02
C SER A 121 9.51 -15.14 -8.78
N LEU A 122 9.45 -15.16 -10.11
CA LEU A 122 10.52 -15.68 -10.97
C LEU A 122 11.73 -14.74 -11.02
N MET A 123 11.50 -13.43 -11.03
CA MET A 123 12.57 -12.43 -11.02
C MET A 123 13.31 -12.39 -9.67
N SER A 124 12.60 -12.65 -8.58
CA SER A 124 13.20 -12.77 -7.24
C SER A 124 13.98 -14.08 -7.02
N CYS A 125 13.75 -15.13 -7.82
CA CYS A 125 14.65 -16.29 -7.90
C CYS A 125 15.99 -15.97 -8.59
N TRP A 126 16.10 -14.85 -9.32
CA TRP A 126 17.33 -14.45 -10.03
C TRP A 126 18.14 -13.37 -9.31
N ILE A 127 17.54 -12.64 -8.35
CA ILE A 127 18.17 -11.49 -7.69
C ILE A 127 18.83 -11.83 -6.34
N LEU A 128 18.60 -13.02 -5.77
CA LEU A 128 19.28 -13.49 -4.57
C LEU A 128 19.78 -14.94 -4.75
N PRO A 129 20.84 -15.17 -5.56
CA PRO A 129 21.63 -16.36 -5.40
C PRO A 129 22.45 -16.16 -4.11
N GLU A 130 22.04 -16.83 -3.04
CA GLU A 130 22.84 -17.04 -1.83
C GLU A 130 23.00 -15.84 -0.88
N LEU A 131 21.99 -15.69 0.00
CA LEU A 131 22.15 -15.21 1.38
C LEU A 131 21.36 -16.11 2.32
#